data_AF-W0T5N5-F1
#
_entry.id   AF-W0T5N5-F1
#
_cell.length_a   1.000
_cell.length_b   1.000
_cell.length_c   1.000
_cell.angle_alpha   90.00
_cell.angle_beta   90.00
_cell.angle_gamma   90.00
#
_symmetry.space_group_name_H-M   'P 1'
#
loop_
_entity.id
_entity.type
_entity.pdbx_description
1 polymer ?
#
loop_
_entity_poly.entity_id
_entity_poly.type
_entity_poly.pdbx_seq_one_letter_code
_entity_poly.pdbx_strand_id
1 'polypeptide(L)'
;MGASCQDQRKAVAICLQRSPCVLIERHTPQECIENPKLSKDLPELCMAQMKAFLDCKRGIVDMTKRFRGNGALSTGKYDEQYEKLSTGNFNAREEYEKLKLLDSASKN
;
A
#
# COMPACT_ATOMS: atom_id res chain seq x y z
N MET A 1 -2.15 16.55 17.60
CA MET A 1 -2.11 15.06 17.51
C MET A 1 -1.27 14.70 16.31
N GLY A 2 -0.20 13.91 16.48
CA GLY A 2 0.68 13.54 15.38
C GLY A 2 -0.08 12.75 14.31
N ALA A 3 0.21 13.01 13.03
CA ALA A 3 -0.40 12.26 11.93
C ALA A 3 -0.03 10.77 12.06
N SER A 4 -1.04 9.90 12.02
CA SER A 4 -0.87 8.45 12.07
C SER A 4 -0.69 7.93 10.64
N CYS A 5 0.43 7.26 10.34
CA CYS A 5 0.70 6.66 9.03
C CYS A 5 -0.12 5.38 8.76
N GLN A 6 -1.28 5.22 9.41
CA GLN A 6 -2.12 4.03 9.33
C GLN A 6 -2.78 3.91 7.94
N ASP A 7 -3.30 5.00 7.39
CA ASP A 7 -3.95 4.98 6.07
C ASP A 7 -2.95 4.61 4.97
N GLN A 8 -1.74 5.18 5.00
CA GLN A 8 -0.68 4.85 4.04
C GLN A 8 -0.24 3.38 4.20
N ARG A 9 -0.13 2.89 5.43
CA ARG A 9 0.18 1.47 5.69
C ARG A 9 -0.89 0.56 5.10
N LYS A 10 -2.17 0.85 5.33
CA LYS A 10 -3.28 0.05 4.79
C LYS A 10 -3.35 0.14 3.27
N ALA A 11 -3.09 1.30 2.69
CA ALA A 11 -3.03 1.47 1.23
C ALA A 11 -1.93 0.58 0.61
N VAL A 12 -0.73 0.56 1.20
CA VAL A 12 0.36 -0.34 0.75
C VAL A 12 -0.07 -1.80 0.89
N ALA A 13 -0.61 -2.19 2.04
CA ALA A 13 -1.05 -3.57 2.27
C ALA A 13 -2.10 -4.04 1.26
N ILE A 14 -3.11 -3.21 0.98
CA ILE A 14 -4.15 -3.50 -0.01
C ILE A 14 -3.53 -3.68 -1.40
N CYS A 15 -2.60 -2.81 -1.80
CA CYS A 15 -1.96 -2.93 -3.11
C CYS A 15 -1.17 -4.24 -3.24
N LEU A 16 -0.38 -4.57 -2.21
CA LEU A 16 0.40 -5.80 -2.17
C LEU A 16 -0.49 -7.05 -2.19
N GLN A 17 -1.59 -7.07 -1.42
CA GLN A 17 -2.53 -8.20 -1.40
C GLN A 17 -3.20 -8.45 -2.77
N ARG A 18 -3.35 -7.42 -3.60
CA ARG A 18 -3.85 -7.55 -4.98
C ARG A 18 -2.77 -7.89 -6.00
N SER A 19 -1.51 -7.65 -5.65
CA SER A 19 -0.37 -7.85 -6.56
C SER A 19 -0.19 -9.32 -6.89
N PRO A 20 0.34 -9.65 -8.09
CA PRO A 20 0.53 -11.04 -8.50
C PRO A 20 1.49 -11.79 -7.55
N CYS A 21 2.49 -11.10 -7.00
CA CYS A 21 3.47 -11.67 -6.07
C CYS A 21 2.83 -12.27 -4.80
N VAL A 22 1.84 -11.59 -4.21
CA VAL A 22 1.17 -12.10 -3.00
C VAL A 22 -0.06 -12.93 -3.35
N LEU A 23 -0.83 -12.50 -4.35
CA LEU A 23 -2.12 -13.09 -4.67
C LEU A 23 -1.99 -14.46 -5.37
N ILE A 24 -1.04 -14.57 -6.31
CA ILE A 24 -0.83 -15.76 -7.14
C ILE A 24 0.30 -16.60 -6.57
N GLU A 25 1.48 -15.99 -6.38
CA GLU A 25 2.67 -16.73 -5.93
C GLU A 25 2.73 -16.97 -4.41
N ARG A 26 1.84 -16.34 -3.63
CA ARG A 26 1.72 -16.54 -2.18
C ARG A 26 3.00 -16.21 -1.38
N HIS A 27 3.87 -15.36 -1.93
CA HIS A 27 4.98 -14.79 -1.17
C HIS A 27 4.47 -13.83 -0.10
N THR A 28 5.27 -13.61 0.94
CA THR A 28 4.93 -12.60 1.93
C THR A 28 5.09 -11.19 1.33
N PRO A 29 4.31 -10.20 1.78
CA PRO A 29 4.44 -8.82 1.29
C PRO A 29 5.84 -8.23 1.51
N GLN A 30 6.57 -8.68 2.54
CA GLN A 30 7.96 -8.28 2.78
C GLN A 30 8.89 -8.86 1.72
N GLU A 31 8.80 -10.15 1.43
CA GLU A 31 9.61 -10.80 0.39
C GLU A 31 9.39 -10.16 -0.98
N CYS A 32 8.16 -9.77 -1.31
CA CYS A 32 7.84 -9.10 -2.57
C CYS A 32 8.57 -7.75 -2.74
N ILE A 33 8.89 -7.07 -1.65
CA ILE A 33 9.55 -5.75 -1.66
C ILE A 33 11.06 -5.88 -1.55
N GLU A 34 11.53 -6.76 -0.66
CA GLU A 34 12.96 -6.92 -0.36
C GLU A 34 13.70 -7.61 -1.49
N ASN A 35 13.04 -8.52 -2.20
CA ASN A 35 13.65 -9.26 -3.30
C ASN A 35 13.60 -8.47 -4.61
N PRO A 36 14.75 -8.05 -5.18
CA PRO A 36 14.79 -7.23 -6.40
C PRO A 36 14.32 -7.97 -7.67
N LYS A 37 14.15 -9.29 -7.61
CA LYS A 37 13.58 -10.09 -8.71
C LYS A 37 12.06 -9.97 -8.71
N LEU A 38 11.44 -10.21 -7.55
CA LEU A 38 10.00 -10.14 -7.33
C LEU A 38 9.50 -8.69 -7.42
N SER A 39 10.31 -7.73 -6.98
CA SER A 39 9.96 -6.31 -6.99
C SER A 39 9.72 -5.74 -8.39
N LYS A 40 10.26 -6.37 -9.45
CA LYS A 40 10.06 -5.94 -10.84
C LYS A 40 8.65 -6.24 -11.35
N ASP A 41 8.01 -7.26 -10.79
CA ASP A 41 6.66 -7.67 -11.15
C ASP A 41 5.59 -6.89 -10.35
N LEU A 42 6.02 -6.00 -9.44
CA LEU A 42 5.10 -5.10 -8.76
C LEU A 42 4.67 -3.93 -9.66
N PRO A 43 3.38 -3.60 -9.65
CA PRO A 43 2.88 -2.39 -10.29
C PRO A 43 3.53 -1.13 -9.71
N GLU A 44 3.68 -0.11 -10.55
CA GLU A 44 4.27 1.18 -10.17
C GLU A 44 3.45 1.88 -9.09
N LEU A 45 2.13 1.67 -9.12
CA LEU A 45 1.20 2.21 -8.13
C LEU A 45 1.53 1.71 -6.71
N CYS A 46 1.88 0.42 -6.56
CA CYS A 46 2.28 -0.12 -5.25
C CYS A 46 3.61 0.48 -4.78
N MET A 47 4.57 0.71 -5.70
CA MET A 47 5.84 1.39 -5.38
C MET A 47 5.61 2.84 -4.94
N ALA A 48 4.71 3.57 -5.60
CA ALA A 48 4.36 4.93 -5.23
C ALA A 48 3.72 5.01 -3.83
N GLN A 49 2.83 4.07 -3.50
CA GLN A 49 2.23 3.98 -2.17
C GLN A 49 3.26 3.61 -1.10
N MET A 50 4.20 2.72 -1.42
CA MET A 50 5.30 2.37 -0.52
C MET A 50 6.17 3.59 -0.23
N LYS A 51 6.51 4.38 -1.26
CA LYS A 51 7.23 5.65 -1.10
C LYS A 51 6.47 6.60 -0.18
N ALA A 52 5.16 6.78 -0.39
CA ALA A 52 4.33 7.63 0.46
C ALA A 52 4.30 7.16 1.94
N PHE A 53 4.25 5.84 2.17
CA PHE A 53 4.34 5.28 3.51
C PHE A 53 5.70 5.52 4.18
N LEU A 54 6.80 5.35 3.43
CA LEU A 54 8.16 5.61 3.93
C LEU A 54 8.37 7.08 4.24
N ASP A 55 7.86 7.98 3.40
CA ASP A 55 7.95 9.43 3.63
C ASP A 55 7.13 9.84 4.85
N CYS A 56 5.93 9.26 5.03
CA CYS A 56 5.18 9.42 6.28
C CYS A 56 5.98 8.91 7.48
N LYS A 57 6.59 7.72 7.41
CA LYS A 57 7.38 7.19 8.54
C LYS A 57 8.58 8.08 8.88
N ARG A 58 9.24 8.64 7.87
CA ARG A 58 10.35 9.60 8.04
C ARG A 58 9.88 10.90 8.69
N GLY A 59 8.72 11.42 8.32
CA GLY A 59 8.21 12.65 8.92
C GLY A 59 7.74 12.51 10.37
N ILE A 60 7.58 11.29 10.91
CA ILE A 60 7.30 11.09 12.35
C ILE A 60 8.53 11.47 13.19
N VAL A 61 9.73 11.15 12.69
CA VAL A 61 10.99 11.45 13.38
C VAL A 61 11.52 12.85 13.04
N ASP A 62 11.00 13.49 12.00
CA ASP A 62 11.36 14.86 11.61
C ASP A 62 10.78 15.90 12.58
N MET A 63 11.66 16.53 13.36
CA MET A 63 11.32 17.56 14.34
C MET A 63 10.63 18.77 13.70
N THR A 64 10.95 19.10 12.45
CA THR A 64 10.40 20.26 11.73
C THR A 64 8.91 20.10 11.42
N LYS A 65 8.43 18.84 11.34
CA LYS A 65 7.05 18.48 11.04
C LYS A 65 6.17 18.34 12.27
N ARG A 66 6.72 18.45 13.48
CA ARG A 66 5.95 18.32 14.74
C ARG A 66 4.85 19.36 14.91
N PHE A 67 5.12 20.60 14.49
CA PHE A 67 4.17 21.71 14.64
C PHE A 67 3.12 21.76 13.53
N ARG A 68 3.53 21.51 12.28
CA ARG A 68 2.63 21.57 11.11
C ARG A 68 1.90 20.24 10.84
N GLY A 69 2.38 19.15 11.42
CA GLY A 69 1.96 17.81 11.05
C GLY A 69 2.82 17.23 9.92
N ASN A 70 2.94 15.91 9.94
CA ASN A 70 3.71 15.12 8.98
C ASN A 70 2.88 14.75 7.74
N GLY A 71 1.55 14.65 7.87
CA GLY A 71 0.67 14.32 6.77
C GLY A 71 -0.80 14.47 7.16
N ALA A 72 -1.68 14.02 6.27
CA ALA A 72 -3.11 13.97 6.53
C ALA A 72 -3.40 13.11 7.79
N LEU A 73 -4.43 13.51 8.53
CA LEU A 73 -4.97 12.67 9.61
C LEU A 73 -5.50 11.36 9.02
N SER A 74 -5.37 10.27 9.78
CA SER A 74 -5.97 9.00 9.39
C SER A 74 -7.49 9.15 9.38
N THR A 75 -8.09 8.86 8.24
CA THR A 75 -9.52 8.96 7.95
C THR A 75 -10.22 7.61 8.05
N GLY A 76 -9.47 6.51 8.13
CA GLY A 76 -10.02 5.16 8.10
C GLY A 76 -10.54 4.75 6.73
N LYS A 77 -10.26 5.52 5.68
CA LYS A 77 -10.76 5.29 4.31
C LYS A 77 -10.49 3.89 3.77
N TYR A 78 -9.39 3.27 4.20
CA TYR A 78 -8.93 1.97 3.70
C TYR A 78 -9.31 0.80 4.61
N ASP A 79 -9.97 1.06 5.74
CA ASP A 79 -10.19 0.08 6.80
C ASP A 79 -11.10 -1.05 6.33
N GLU A 80 -12.25 -0.71 5.75
CA GLU A 80 -13.19 -1.69 5.23
C GLU A 80 -12.59 -2.55 4.11
N GLN A 81 -11.79 -1.95 3.23
CA GLN A 81 -11.11 -2.69 2.16
C GLN A 81 -10.05 -3.64 2.72
N TYR A 82 -9.26 -3.17 3.68
CA TYR A 82 -8.21 -3.97 4.32
C TYR A 82 -8.81 -5.19 5.03
N GLU A 83 -9.91 -5.02 5.78
CA GLU A 83 -10.59 -6.13 6.45
C GLU A 83 -11.20 -7.14 5.45
N LYS A 84 -11.81 -6.66 4.36
CA LYS A 84 -12.37 -7.55 3.32
C LYS A 84 -11.30 -8.41 2.64
N LEU A 85 -10.15 -7.83 2.29
CA LEU A 85 -9.05 -8.59 1.69
C LEU A 85 -8.40 -9.53 2.72
N SER A 86 -8.29 -9.12 3.98
CA SER A 86 -7.64 -9.92 5.02
C SER A 86 -8.50 -11.12 5.46
N THR A 87 -9.82 -11.00 5.40
CA THR A 87 -10.76 -12.10 5.71
C THR A 87 -10.87 -13.14 4.58
N GLY A 88 -10.27 -12.90 3.42
CA GLY A 88 -10.30 -13.83 2.29
C GLY A 88 -11.62 -13.86 1.53
N ASN A 89 -12.58 -12.98 1.85
CA ASN A 89 -13.87 -12.92 1.19
C ASN A 89 -13.81 -12.07 -0.10
N PHE A 90 -13.06 -12.54 -1.09
CA PHE A 90 -12.89 -11.83 -2.36
C PHE A 90 -12.60 -12.79 -3.53
N ASN A 91 -12.94 -12.37 -4.76
CA ASN A 91 -12.54 -13.07 -5.97
C ASN A 91 -11.16 -12.58 -6.43
N ALA A 92 -10.18 -13.49 -6.44
CA ALA A 92 -8.80 -13.16 -6.81
C ALA A 92 -8.68 -12.50 -8.20
N ARG A 93 -9.42 -13.01 -9.20
CA ARG A 93 -9.36 -12.49 -10.57
C ARG A 93 -9.88 -11.05 -10.68
N GLU A 94 -10.96 -10.74 -9.97
CA GLU A 94 -11.56 -9.40 -9.98
C GLU A 94 -10.65 -8.38 -9.28
N GLU A 95 -10.05 -8.76 -8.14
CA GLU A 95 -9.14 -7.87 -7.41
C GLU A 95 -7.84 -7.61 -8.17
N TYR A 96 -7.33 -8.59 -8.92
CA TYR A 96 -6.18 -8.42 -9.80
C TYR A 96 -6.48 -7.46 -10.97
N GLU A 97 -7.63 -7.63 -11.65
CA GLU A 97 -8.06 -6.73 -12.72
C GLU A 97 -8.26 -5.30 -12.21
N LYS A 98 -8.84 -5.13 -11.01
CA LYS A 98 -8.94 -3.80 -10.37
C LYS A 98 -7.57 -3.16 -10.17
N LEU A 99 -6.57 -3.92 -9.71
CA LEU A 99 -5.21 -3.40 -9.54
C LEU A 99 -4.62 -2.95 -10.87
N LYS A 100 -4.80 -3.74 -11.93
CA LYS A 100 -4.31 -3.41 -13.28
C LYS A 100 -4.94 -2.13 -13.82
N LEU A 101 -6.25 -1.95 -13.64
CA LEU A 101 -6.95 -0.73 -14.02
C LEU A 101 -6.43 0.48 -13.25
N LEU A 102 -6.26 0.35 -11.93
CA LEU A 102 -5.71 1.43 -11.11
C LEU A 102 -4.29 1.79 -11.55
N ASP A 103 -3.41 0.81 -11.77
CA ASP A 103 -2.03 1.03 -12.23
C ASP A 103 -2.00 1.76 -13.58
N SER A 104 -2.87 1.36 -14.51
CA SER A 104 -2.99 2.04 -15.80
C SER A 104 -3.47 3.48 -15.67
N ALA A 105 -4.41 3.75 -14.76
CA ALA A 105 -4.92 5.10 -14.52
C ALA A 105 -3.87 6.02 -13.86
N SER A 106 -2.96 5.46 -13.07
CA SER A 106 -1.87 6.22 -12.46
C SER A 106 -0.73 6.58 -13.42
N LYS A 107 -0.67 5.94 -14.60
CA LYS A 107 0.33 6.20 -15.64
C LYS A 107 -0.10 7.28 -16.64
N ASN A 108 -1.38 7.65 -16.67
CA ASN A 108 -1.92 8.69 -17.53
C ASN A 108 -1.88 10.08 -16.90
#